data_AF-A0A8S3IGY3-F1
#
_entry.id   AF-A0A8S3IGY3-F1
#
_cell.length_a   1.000
_cell.length_b   1.000
_cell.length_c   1.000
_cell.angle_alpha   90.00
_cell.angle_beta   90.00
_cell.angle_gamma   90.00
#
_symmetry.space_group_name_H-M   'P 1'
#
loop_
_entity.id
_entity.type
_entity.pdbx_description
1 polymer ?
#
loop_
_entity_poly.entity_id
_entity_poly.type
_entity_poly.pdbx_seq_one_letter_code
_entity_poly.pdbx_strand_id
1 'polypeptide(L)'
;FIEGVWQLTQLYPTAFEFNERFLMSLHDHSHSCQYGNFIGNCEKDRLDLGVKDRTYSYWNYVLQNVNDFRNPLFRPQSSYASEVLLPTIFPQTLKFWLNMYHRFDSGLLPKENTANTLTHLVDHTIALSDHA
;
A
#
# COMPACT_ATOMS: atom_id res chain seq x y z
N PHE A 1 5.06 1.00 -11.12
CA PHE A 1 5.37 2.34 -10.57
C PHE A 1 5.14 2.41 -9.06
N ILE A 2 3.91 2.22 -8.56
CA ILE A 2 3.58 2.35 -7.13
C ILE A 2 4.45 1.47 -6.22
N GLU A 3 4.69 0.21 -6.62
CA GLU A 3 5.62 -0.67 -5.89
C GLU A 3 7.04 -0.11 -5.84
N GLY A 4 7.57 0.43 -6.95
CA GLY A 4 8.88 1.06 -6.96
C GLY A 4 8.98 2.25 -6.00
N VAL A 5 7.91 3.06 -5.89
CA VAL A 5 7.84 4.14 -4.89
C VAL A 5 7.82 3.57 -3.48
N TRP A 6 7.07 2.50 -3.22
CA TRP A 6 7.08 1.80 -1.93
C TRP A 6 8.47 1.26 -1.58
N GLN A 7 9.22 0.69 -2.53
CA GLN A 7 10.61 0.27 -2.27
C GLN A 7 11.48 1.45 -1.83
N LEU A 8 11.29 2.64 -2.42
CA LEU A 8 12.01 3.85 -2.01
C LEU A 8 11.61 4.32 -0.61
N THR A 9 10.34 4.21 -0.22
CA THR A 9 9.92 4.54 1.16
C THR A 9 10.49 3.54 2.17
N GLN A 10 10.71 2.29 1.79
CA GLN A 10 11.42 1.31 2.62
C GLN A 10 12.91 1.64 2.79
N LEU A 11 13.57 2.13 1.73
CA LEU A 11 14.99 2.53 1.78
C LEU A 11 15.20 3.86 2.51
N TYR A 12 14.23 4.78 2.41
CA TYR A 12 14.31 6.11 3.01
C TYR A 12 13.04 6.43 3.84
N PRO A 13 12.93 5.86 5.06
CA PRO A 13 11.70 5.95 5.88
C PRO A 13 11.28 7.38 6.26
N THR A 14 12.19 8.34 6.23
CA THR A 14 11.97 9.72 6.65
C THR A 14 11.87 10.70 5.46
N ALA A 15 12.13 10.25 4.24
CA ALA A 15 12.26 11.15 3.08
C ALA A 15 10.91 11.51 2.41
N PHE A 16 9.88 10.70 2.60
CA PHE A 16 8.58 10.88 1.98
C PHE A 16 7.53 11.34 3.00
N GLU A 17 6.76 12.37 2.63
CA GLU A 17 5.70 12.94 3.48
C GLU A 17 4.48 12.01 3.58
N PHE A 18 4.24 11.21 2.55
CA PHE A 18 3.16 10.24 2.52
C PHE A 18 3.59 8.87 3.07
N ASN A 19 2.63 8.13 3.59
CA ASN A 19 2.82 6.79 4.15
C ASN A 19 2.39 5.67 3.17
N GLU A 20 2.52 4.42 3.60
CA GLU A 20 2.11 3.25 2.82
C GLU A 20 0.61 3.23 2.49
N ARG A 21 -0.24 3.68 3.44
CA ARG A 21 -1.69 3.73 3.27
C ARG A 21 -2.10 4.63 2.11
N PHE A 22 -1.36 5.72 1.88
CA PHE A 22 -1.55 6.57 0.70
C PHE A 22 -1.30 5.81 -0.61
N LEU A 23 -0.20 5.05 -0.69
CA LEU A 23 0.14 4.28 -1.88
C LEU A 23 -0.88 3.17 -2.16
N MET A 24 -1.36 2.49 -1.11
CA MET A 24 -2.44 1.50 -1.24
C MET A 24 -3.75 2.14 -1.69
N SER A 25 -4.14 3.27 -1.09
CA SER A 25 -5.34 4.01 -1.49
C SER A 25 -5.26 4.47 -2.95
N LEU A 26 -4.11 5.00 -3.38
CA LEU A 26 -3.90 5.42 -4.75
C LEU A 26 -4.03 4.25 -5.75
N HIS A 27 -3.48 3.09 -5.39
CA HIS A 27 -3.63 1.87 -6.20
C HIS A 27 -5.09 1.42 -6.31
N ASP A 28 -5.82 1.40 -5.19
CA ASP A 28 -7.23 0.99 -5.17
C ASP A 28 -8.09 1.91 -6.05
N HIS A 29 -7.91 3.22 -5.92
CA HIS A 29 -8.70 4.22 -6.66
C HIS A 29 -8.29 4.39 -8.12
N SER A 30 -7.12 3.87 -8.51
CA SER A 30 -6.76 3.73 -9.92
C SER A 30 -7.56 2.65 -10.64
N HIS A 31 -8.10 1.66 -9.91
CA HIS A 31 -8.83 0.52 -10.49
C HIS A 31 -10.32 0.56 -10.17
N SER A 32 -10.74 1.23 -9.09
CA SER A 32 -12.16 1.28 -8.69
C SER A 32 -13.01 2.22 -9.54
N CYS A 33 -12.40 3.12 -10.31
CA CYS A 33 -13.07 4.16 -11.10
C CYS A 33 -14.00 5.07 -10.28
N GLN A 34 -13.85 5.12 -8.94
CA GLN A 34 -14.67 5.95 -8.07
C GLN A 34 -14.48 7.45 -8.31
N TYR A 35 -13.27 7.85 -8.72
CA TYR A 35 -12.92 9.24 -9.04
C TYR A 35 -12.52 9.37 -10.50
N GLY A 36 -12.78 10.51 -11.12
CA GLY A 36 -12.45 10.74 -12.54
C GLY A 36 -10.97 10.98 -12.84
N ASN A 37 -10.07 10.81 -11.88
CA ASN A 37 -8.66 11.18 -12.06
C ASN A 37 -7.94 10.26 -13.05
N PHE A 38 -8.34 8.99 -13.06
CA PHE A 38 -7.72 7.93 -13.86
C PHE A 38 -8.64 7.44 -14.99
N ILE A 39 -9.70 8.19 -15.32
CA ILE A 39 -10.62 7.88 -16.43
C ILE A 39 -10.12 8.57 -17.71
N GLY A 40 -10.12 7.82 -18.82
CA GLY A 40 -9.68 8.28 -20.15
C GLY A 40 -8.22 7.94 -20.43
N ASN A 41 -7.85 7.88 -21.71
CA ASN A 41 -6.48 7.52 -22.14
C ASN A 41 -5.62 8.75 -22.42
N CYS A 42 -6.25 9.90 -22.67
CA CYS A 42 -5.59 11.16 -22.90
C CYS A 42 -6.44 12.34 -22.42
N GLU A 43 -5.85 13.53 -22.34
CA GLU A 43 -6.56 14.73 -21.88
C GLU A 43 -7.73 15.12 -22.80
N LYS A 44 -7.61 14.89 -24.11
CA LYS A 44 -8.70 15.14 -25.06
C LYS A 44 -9.95 14.32 -24.69
N ASP A 45 -9.79 13.02 -24.45
CA ASP A 45 -10.92 12.15 -24.07
C ASP A 45 -11.57 12.61 -22.77
N ARG A 46 -10.78 13.11 -21.81
CA ARG A 46 -11.28 13.60 -20.52
C ARG A 46 -12.13 14.85 -20.67
N LEU A 47 -11.76 15.75 -21.57
CA LEU A 47 -12.55 16.92 -21.94
C LEU A 47 -13.83 16.52 -22.66
N ASP A 48 -13.75 15.64 -23.65
CA ASP A 48 -14.89 15.16 -24.44
C ASP A 48 -15.92 14.42 -23.54
N LEU A 49 -15.45 13.69 -22.52
CA LEU A 49 -16.29 13.01 -21.53
C LEU A 49 -16.85 13.96 -20.44
N GLY A 50 -16.32 15.19 -20.33
CA GLY A 50 -16.71 16.15 -19.30
C GLY A 50 -16.35 15.68 -17.88
N VAL A 51 -15.22 14.98 -17.71
CA VAL A 51 -14.85 14.31 -16.45
C VAL A 51 -14.77 15.29 -15.28
N LYS A 52 -14.23 16.49 -15.51
CA LYS A 52 -14.03 17.51 -14.47
C LYS A 52 -15.34 17.96 -13.82
N ASP A 53 -16.42 18.06 -14.61
CA ASP A 53 -17.70 18.58 -14.14
C ASP A 53 -18.62 17.46 -13.63
N ARG A 54 -18.38 16.22 -14.07
CA ARG A 54 -19.24 15.06 -13.78
C ARG A 54 -18.73 14.16 -12.66
N THR A 55 -17.48 14.34 -12.21
CA THR A 55 -16.85 13.45 -11.24
C THR A 55 -16.09 14.19 -10.16
N TYR A 56 -15.85 13.51 -9.04
CA TYR A 56 -15.05 14.06 -7.94
C TYR A 56 -13.56 13.81 -8.11
N SER A 57 -12.76 14.68 -7.49
CA SER A 57 -11.30 14.54 -7.44
C SER A 57 -10.85 13.66 -6.27
N TYR A 58 -10.04 12.64 -6.55
CA TYR A 58 -9.34 11.81 -5.56
C TYR A 58 -8.43 12.67 -4.69
N TRP A 59 -7.77 13.67 -5.27
CA TRP A 59 -6.89 14.56 -4.53
C TRP A 59 -7.62 15.38 -3.48
N ASN A 60 -8.88 15.78 -3.74
CA ASN A 60 -9.69 16.44 -2.72
C ASN A 60 -9.98 15.51 -1.54
N TYR A 61 -10.26 14.22 -1.81
CA TYR A 61 -10.42 13.22 -0.76
C TYR A 61 -9.14 13.04 0.07
N VAL A 62 -7.97 12.96 -0.59
CA VAL A 62 -6.67 12.90 0.10
C VAL A 62 -6.43 14.13 0.96
N LEU A 63 -6.71 15.33 0.44
CA LEU A 63 -6.53 16.60 1.16
C LEU A 63 -7.43 16.72 2.40
N GLN A 64 -8.64 16.15 2.35
CA GLN A 64 -9.54 16.12 3.50
C GLN A 64 -9.07 15.12 4.58
N ASN A 65 -8.28 14.12 4.21
CA ASN A 65 -7.81 13.03 5.08
C ASN A 65 -6.28 13.02 5.20
N VAL A 66 -5.61 14.17 5.11
CA VAL A 66 -4.13 14.26 5.08
C VAL A 66 -3.48 13.56 6.28
N ASN A 67 -4.08 13.66 7.45
CA ASN A 67 -3.54 13.06 8.68
C ASN A 67 -3.42 11.53 8.58
N ASP A 68 -4.32 10.87 7.84
CA ASP A 68 -4.32 9.43 7.62
C ASP A 68 -3.22 8.98 6.64
N PHE A 69 -2.80 9.90 5.78
CA PHE A 69 -1.84 9.65 4.70
C PHE A 69 -0.44 10.20 5.01
N ARG A 70 -0.29 10.96 6.09
CA ARG A 70 0.99 11.55 6.49
C ARG A 70 1.88 10.50 7.16
N ASN A 71 3.17 10.54 6.81
CA ASN A 71 4.22 9.81 7.49
C ASN A 71 4.69 10.62 8.72
N PRO A 72 4.55 10.10 9.96
CA PRO A 72 4.98 10.82 11.15
C PRO A 72 6.51 10.96 11.25
N LEU A 73 7.26 10.13 10.53
CA LEU A 73 8.72 10.16 10.50
C LEU A 73 9.27 11.12 9.42
N PHE A 74 8.39 11.77 8.64
CA PHE A 74 8.80 12.66 7.58
C PHE A 74 9.67 13.81 8.12
N ARG A 75 10.83 14.00 7.50
CA ARG A 75 11.70 15.15 7.74
C ARG A 75 11.74 16.02 6.48
N PRO A 76 11.55 17.34 6.60
CA PRO A 76 11.71 18.27 5.49
C PRO A 76 13.12 18.18 4.91
N GLN A 77 13.24 18.47 3.61
CA GLN A 77 14.49 18.36 2.84
C GLN A 77 15.67 19.13 3.46
N SER A 78 15.41 20.25 4.15
CA SER A 78 16.41 21.02 4.89
C SER A 78 17.12 20.25 6.00
N SER A 79 16.63 19.05 6.37
CA SER A 79 17.19 18.21 7.41
C SER A 79 18.24 17.21 6.90
N TYR A 80 18.46 17.11 5.59
CA TYR A 80 19.41 16.18 4.99
C TYR A 80 20.64 16.89 4.44
N ALA A 81 21.79 16.23 4.53
CA ALA A 81 23.05 16.72 3.95
C ALA A 81 23.07 16.65 2.41
N SER A 82 22.22 15.82 1.81
CA SER A 82 22.08 15.68 0.36
C SER A 82 20.61 15.79 -0.03
N GLU A 83 20.34 16.59 -1.07
CA GLU A 83 19.01 16.85 -1.59
C GLU A 83 18.49 15.77 -2.54
N VAL A 84 19.36 14.87 -2.99
CA VAL A 84 19.04 13.84 -3.99
C VAL A 84 19.11 12.46 -3.35
N LEU A 85 18.03 11.70 -3.48
CA LEU A 85 18.03 10.29 -3.10
C LEU A 85 18.78 9.48 -4.15
N LEU A 86 19.87 8.84 -3.74
CA LEU A 86 20.67 7.95 -4.59
C LEU A 86 20.55 6.52 -4.05
N PRO A 87 19.47 5.80 -4.40
CA PRO A 87 19.24 4.45 -3.91
C PRO A 87 20.32 3.50 -4.45
N THR A 88 21.03 2.84 -3.55
CA THR A 88 21.87 1.69 -3.93
C THR A 88 21.03 0.44 -3.78
N ILE A 89 20.57 -0.11 -4.90
CA ILE A 89 19.61 -1.23 -4.92
C ILE A 89 20.37 -2.54 -5.15
N PHE A 90 20.21 -3.48 -4.23
CA PHE A 90 20.62 -4.87 -4.42
C PHE A 90 19.39 -5.78 -4.32
N PRO A 91 19.41 -6.98 -4.91
CA PRO A 91 18.29 -7.93 -4.77
C PRO A 91 17.91 -8.20 -3.31
N GLN A 92 18.89 -8.13 -2.40
CA GLN A 92 18.76 -8.36 -0.97
C GLN A 92 18.03 -7.22 -0.23
N THR A 93 18.06 -6.00 -0.79
CA THR A 93 17.44 -4.82 -0.17
C THR A 93 15.98 -4.67 -0.57
N LEU A 94 15.56 -5.33 -1.65
CA LEU A 94 14.17 -5.33 -2.10
C LEU A 94 13.34 -6.16 -1.13
N LYS A 95 12.27 -5.55 -0.62
CA LYS A 95 11.33 -6.23 0.25
C LYS A 95 10.11 -6.67 -0.55
N PHE A 96 9.47 -7.74 -0.13
CA PHE A 96 8.18 -8.11 -0.69
C PHE A 96 7.07 -7.27 -0.03
N TRP A 97 6.20 -6.66 -0.85
CA TRP A 97 5.12 -5.81 -0.34
C TRP A 97 3.92 -6.65 0.12
N LEU A 98 4.05 -7.21 1.31
CA LEU A 98 3.05 -8.10 1.90
C LEU A 98 1.65 -7.46 1.94
N ASN A 99 1.55 -6.23 2.44
CA ASN A 99 0.26 -5.54 2.61
C ASN A 99 -0.50 -5.28 1.30
N MET A 100 0.20 -5.21 0.16
CA MET A 100 -0.44 -5.07 -1.15
C MET A 100 -0.89 -6.43 -1.69
N TYR A 101 0.03 -7.38 -1.78
CA TYR A 101 -0.21 -8.64 -2.47
C TYR A 101 -0.94 -9.69 -1.63
N HIS A 102 -0.79 -9.64 -0.31
CA HIS A 102 -1.46 -10.55 0.64
C HIS A 102 -2.58 -9.85 1.42
N ARG A 103 -3.07 -8.70 0.93
CA ARG A 103 -4.13 -7.93 1.63
C ARG A 103 -5.39 -8.73 1.93
N PHE A 104 -5.70 -9.69 1.06
CA PHE A 104 -6.87 -10.56 1.16
C PHE A 104 -6.53 -11.97 1.62
N ASP A 105 -5.26 -12.22 1.95
CA ASP A 105 -4.84 -13.49 2.54
C ASP A 105 -5.22 -13.47 4.02
N SER A 106 -6.03 -14.44 4.43
CA SER A 106 -6.40 -14.65 5.83
C SER A 106 -5.25 -15.24 6.68
N GLY A 107 -4.05 -15.36 6.11
CA GLY A 107 -2.90 -16.03 6.73
C GLY A 107 -2.92 -17.54 6.56
N LEU A 108 -3.68 -18.03 5.58
CA LEU A 108 -3.80 -19.45 5.26
C LEU A 108 -3.43 -19.63 3.80
N LEU A 109 -2.55 -20.60 3.52
CA LEU A 109 -2.31 -20.99 2.13
C LEU A 109 -3.66 -21.31 1.46
N PRO A 110 -3.87 -21.04 0.17
CA PRO A 110 -5.14 -21.34 -0.51
C PRO A 110 -5.64 -22.79 -0.40
N LYS A 111 -4.80 -23.72 0.08
CA LYS A 111 -5.11 -25.13 0.33
C LYS A 111 -5.34 -25.47 1.81
N GLU A 112 -5.06 -24.57 2.74
CA GLU A 112 -5.23 -24.77 4.17
C GLU A 112 -6.60 -24.27 4.59
N ASN A 113 -7.51 -25.20 4.87
CA ASN A 113 -8.82 -24.90 5.41
C ASN A 113 -8.70 -24.54 6.90
N THR A 114 -9.33 -23.43 7.33
CA THR A 114 -9.40 -22.99 8.74
C THR A 114 -9.80 -24.13 9.68
N ALA A 115 -10.74 -24.98 9.26
CA ALA A 115 -11.21 -26.12 10.03
C ALA A 115 -10.11 -27.17 10.27
N ASN A 116 -9.27 -27.44 9.26
CA ASN A 116 -8.19 -28.41 9.37
C ASN A 116 -7.07 -27.86 10.27
N THR A 117 -6.71 -26.59 10.12
CA THR A 117 -5.69 -25.94 10.96
C THR A 117 -6.13 -25.89 12.43
N LEU A 118 -7.40 -25.57 12.70
CA LEU A 118 -7.98 -25.61 14.04
C LEU A 118 -7.94 -27.01 14.64
N THR A 119 -8.30 -28.03 13.87
CA THR A 119 -8.27 -29.44 14.34
C THR A 119 -6.85 -29.84 14.73
N HIS A 120 -5.86 -29.56 13.87
CA HIS A 120 -4.45 -29.85 14.18
C HIS A 120 -3.94 -29.11 15.43
N LEU A 121 -4.34 -27.86 15.62
CA LEU A 121 -3.96 -27.09 16.81
C LEU A 121 -4.61 -27.67 18.08
N VAL A 122 -5.88 -28.05 18.02
CA VAL A 122 -6.58 -28.68 19.14
C VAL A 122 -5.92 -30.01 19.51
N ASP A 123 -5.65 -30.87 18.52
CA ASP A 123 -4.98 -32.16 18.74
C ASP A 123 -3.60 -31.97 19.38
N HIS A 124 -2.84 -30.99 18.91
CA HIS A 124 -1.53 -30.66 19.48
C HIS A 124 -1.63 -30.13 20.93
N THR A 125 -2.65 -29.34 21.22
CA THR A 125 -2.86 -28.80 22.58
C THR A 125 -3.27 -29.91 23.56
N ILE A 126 -4.10 -30.85 23.11
CA ILE A 126 -4.50 -32.03 23.89
C ILE A 126 -3.28 -32.92 24.15
N ALA A 127 -2.46 -33.19 23.13
CA ALA A 127 -1.25 -33.99 23.29
C ALA A 127 -0.28 -33.37 24.30
N LEU A 128 -0.12 -32.03 24.30
CA LEU A 128 0.70 -31.34 25.28
C LEU A 128 0.13 -31.44 26.71
N SER A 129 -1.19 -31.40 26.87
CA SER A 129 -1.81 -31.58 28.18
C SER A 129 -1.73 -33.01 28.70
N ASP A 130 -1.74 -34.01 27.81
CA ASP A 130 -1.62 -35.43 28.18
C ASP A 130 -0.19 -35.82 28.59
N HIS A 131 0.80 -34.99 28.23
CA HIS A 131 2.21 -35.20 28.53
C HIS A 131 2.78 -34.33 29.67
N ALA A 132 1.92 -33.55 30.34
CA ALA A 132 2.26 -32.73 31.52
C ALA A 132 1.86 -33.43 32.83
#